data_AF-A0A453ISL2-F1
#
_entry.id   AF-A0A453ISL2-F1
#
_cell.length_a   1.000
_cell.length_b   1.000
_cell.length_c   1.000
_cell.angle_alpha   90.00
_cell.angle_beta   90.00
_cell.angle_gamma   90.00
#
_symmetry.space_group_name_H-M   'P 1'
#
loop_
_entity.id
_entity.type
_entity.pdbx_description
1 polymer ?
#
loop_
_entity_poly.entity_id
_entity_poly.type
_entity_poly.pdbx_seq_one_letter_code
_entity_poly.pdbx_strand_id
1 'polypeptide(L)'
;SYQFDEIFGENSSQKRIYEVVAKPVVESVLEGYNGTVMAYGQTGTGKTYTVGQLGKEDPSERGIMVRALEHILSSMSLETDSVAVSYLQLYLESVQDLLAPEKTNIPIVEDPKTGEVSLPGAAIVEIKDLEHVCQLLQIGETNRHAANTKMNTESSRSHAILIIHLQRSLKIKEETTVSIPSDTEHTLPGDLPLVLKSKLLIVDLAGSERIDKSGSEGHMIEEAKFINLSLSSLGKCINALAENSSHIPTRDSKLTRMLRDSFGGANLCYLLTLS
;
A
#
# COMPACT_ATOMS: atom_id res chain seq x y z
N SER A 1 24.09 -10.72 -15.10
CA SER A 1 24.06 -10.58 -13.64
C SER A 1 22.91 -9.64 -13.32
N TYR A 2 22.01 -10.04 -12.42
CA TYR A 2 20.95 -9.16 -11.92
C TYR A 2 21.42 -8.60 -10.57
N GLN A 3 21.30 -7.29 -10.39
CA GLN A 3 21.63 -6.62 -9.12
C GLN A 3 20.33 -6.29 -8.38
N PHE A 4 20.30 -6.61 -7.10
CA PHE A 4 19.21 -6.31 -6.17
C PHE A 4 19.83 -5.79 -4.87
N ASP A 5 19.09 -4.98 -4.12
CA ASP A 5 19.52 -4.52 -2.80
C ASP A 5 19.71 -5.70 -1.84
N GLU A 6 18.82 -6.69 -1.90
CA GLU A 6 18.84 -7.91 -1.10
C GLU A 6 18.28 -9.11 -1.89
N ILE A 7 18.77 -10.33 -1.60
CA ILE A 7 18.32 -11.58 -2.23
C ILE A 7 17.92 -12.59 -1.15
N PHE A 8 16.70 -13.11 -1.24
CA PHE A 8 16.16 -14.10 -0.32
C PHE A 8 16.19 -15.49 -0.95
N GLY A 9 16.72 -16.48 -0.23
CA GLY A 9 16.64 -17.88 -0.63
C GLY A 9 15.33 -18.53 -0.19
N GLU A 10 15.04 -19.73 -0.69
CA GLU A 10 13.82 -20.52 -0.41
C GLU A 10 13.55 -20.77 1.09
N ASN A 11 14.60 -20.73 1.92
CA ASN A 11 14.51 -20.92 3.37
C ASN A 11 14.30 -19.62 4.16
N SER A 12 14.09 -18.50 3.47
CA SER A 12 13.87 -17.20 4.12
C SER A 12 12.48 -17.16 4.75
N SER A 13 12.42 -16.88 6.06
CA SER A 13 11.13 -16.80 6.76
C SER A 13 10.36 -15.54 6.38
N GLN A 14 9.03 -15.61 6.51
CA GLN A 14 8.13 -14.45 6.37
C GLN A 14 8.55 -13.29 7.28
N LYS A 15 9.04 -13.60 8.49
CA LYS A 15 9.59 -12.61 9.42
C LYS A 15 10.81 -11.90 8.84
N ARG A 16 11.78 -12.64 8.27
CA ARG A 16 12.99 -12.05 7.68
C ARG A 16 12.64 -11.15 6.49
N ILE A 17 11.73 -11.59 5.63
CA ILE A 17 11.26 -10.79 4.49
C ILE A 17 10.66 -9.47 5.00
N TYR A 18 9.77 -9.53 6.01
CA TYR A 18 9.20 -8.34 6.61
C TYR A 18 10.25 -7.39 7.20
N GLU A 19 11.19 -7.92 7.99
CA GLU A 19 12.22 -7.11 8.67
C GLU A 19 13.11 -6.33 7.71
N VAL A 20 13.39 -6.88 6.53
CA VAL A 20 14.26 -6.25 5.53
C VAL A 20 13.48 -5.32 4.61
N VAL A 21 12.30 -5.75 4.15
CA VAL A 21 11.59 -5.06 3.07
C VAL A 21 10.58 -4.06 3.61
N ALA A 22 9.72 -4.48 4.55
CA ALA A 22 8.56 -3.71 4.94
C ALA A 22 8.78 -2.91 6.23
N LYS A 23 9.59 -3.41 7.16
CA LYS A 23 9.84 -2.73 8.44
C LYS A 23 10.41 -1.31 8.28
N PRO A 24 11.42 -1.04 7.43
CA PRO A 24 11.92 0.33 7.23
C PRO A 24 10.85 1.28 6.67
N VAL A 25 9.98 0.77 5.80
CA VAL A 25 8.86 1.53 5.23
C VAL A 25 7.81 1.84 6.31
N VAL A 26 7.49 0.86 7.18
CA VAL A 26 6.57 1.05 8.31
C VAL A 26 7.12 2.06 9.32
N GLU A 27 8.42 2.02 9.61
CA GLU A 27 9.09 2.98 10.51
C GLU A 27 9.00 4.40 9.94
N SER A 28 9.26 4.58 8.65
CA SER A 28 9.07 5.88 7.96
C SER A 28 7.62 6.37 8.02
N VAL A 29 6.64 5.46 7.92
CA VAL A 29 5.21 5.80 8.06
C VAL A 29 4.85 6.22 9.47
N LEU A 30 5.42 5.59 10.49
CA LEU A 30 5.27 5.98 11.89
C LEU A 30 5.85 7.37 12.17
N GLU A 31 6.86 7.81 11.42
CA GLU A 31 7.46 9.14 11.47
C GLU A 31 6.64 10.22 10.71
N GLY A 32 5.60 9.82 9.98
CA GLY A 32 4.70 10.73 9.28
C GLY A 32 4.93 10.87 7.77
N TYR A 33 5.79 10.03 7.18
CA TYR A 33 5.97 9.96 5.73
C TYR A 33 5.03 8.94 5.08
N ASN A 34 4.83 9.02 3.77
CA ASN A 34 4.13 7.93 3.07
C ASN A 34 5.10 6.81 2.73
N GLY A 35 4.59 5.59 2.66
CA GLY A 35 5.37 4.40 2.37
C GLY A 35 4.64 3.44 1.46
N THR A 36 5.38 2.71 0.64
CA THR A 36 4.81 1.73 -0.29
C THR A 36 5.67 0.46 -0.36
N VAL A 37 5.01 -0.69 -0.25
CA VAL A 37 5.60 -2.01 -0.47
C VAL A 37 4.80 -2.72 -1.56
N MET A 38 5.48 -3.18 -2.60
CA MET A 38 4.85 -3.89 -3.73
C MET A 38 5.48 -5.27 -3.90
N ALA A 39 4.66 -6.29 -4.13
CA ALA A 39 5.12 -7.62 -4.57
C ALA A 39 4.82 -7.81 -6.05
N TYR A 40 5.85 -8.16 -6.81
CA TYR A 40 5.82 -8.35 -8.26
C TYR A 40 6.37 -9.72 -8.63
N GLY A 41 5.78 -10.37 -9.63
CA GLY A 41 6.21 -11.70 -10.08
C GLY A 41 5.13 -12.39 -10.90
N GLN A 42 5.50 -13.51 -11.52
CA GLN A 42 4.57 -14.33 -12.29
C GLN A 42 3.53 -15.00 -11.37
N THR A 43 2.42 -15.44 -11.92
CA THR A 43 1.44 -16.25 -11.18
C THR A 43 2.08 -17.51 -10.64
N GLY A 44 1.76 -17.84 -9.37
CA GLY A 44 2.33 -18.99 -8.68
C GLY A 44 3.67 -18.74 -7.97
N THR A 45 4.31 -17.58 -8.13
CA THR A 45 5.63 -17.30 -7.49
C THR A 45 5.54 -16.92 -6.01
N GLY A 46 4.35 -16.98 -5.39
CA GLY A 46 4.20 -16.75 -3.94
C GLY A 46 3.96 -15.30 -3.52
N LYS A 47 3.55 -14.39 -4.43
CA LYS A 47 3.21 -12.99 -4.09
C LYS A 47 2.18 -12.90 -2.96
N THR A 48 1.03 -13.53 -3.14
CA THR A 48 -0.07 -13.54 -2.17
C THR A 48 0.32 -14.23 -0.86
N TYR A 49 1.13 -15.29 -0.91
CA TYR A 49 1.69 -15.91 0.29
C TYR A 49 2.58 -14.95 1.07
N THR A 50 3.48 -14.24 0.39
CA THR A 50 4.40 -13.30 1.03
C THR A 50 3.69 -12.07 1.60
N VAL A 51 2.70 -11.56 0.88
CA VAL A 51 2.00 -10.31 1.24
C VAL A 51 0.81 -10.55 2.16
N GLY A 52 -0.10 -11.44 1.77
CA GLY A 52 -1.45 -11.54 2.34
C GLY A 52 -1.69 -12.71 3.31
N GLN A 53 -0.69 -13.58 3.53
CA GLN A 53 -0.89 -14.76 4.38
C GLN A 53 -1.28 -14.39 5.81
N LEU A 54 -2.42 -14.91 6.28
CA LEU A 54 -2.97 -14.52 7.59
C LEU A 54 -2.27 -15.17 8.78
N GLY A 55 -1.61 -16.32 8.58
CA GLY A 55 -0.94 -17.07 9.66
C GLY A 55 -1.88 -17.44 10.82
N LYS A 56 -3.07 -17.96 10.48
CA LYS A 56 -4.11 -18.34 11.48
C LYS A 56 -3.69 -19.49 12.38
N GLU A 57 -3.07 -20.51 11.79
CA GLU A 57 -2.60 -21.70 12.51
C GLU A 57 -1.19 -21.49 13.08
N ASP A 58 -0.33 -20.83 12.30
CA ASP A 58 1.03 -20.46 12.71
C ASP A 58 1.28 -18.95 12.50
N PRO A 59 1.43 -18.16 13.59
CA PRO A 59 1.81 -16.75 13.51
C PRO A 59 3.15 -16.50 12.81
N SER A 60 4.04 -17.51 12.71
CA SER A 60 5.31 -17.41 11.99
C SER A 60 5.10 -17.25 10.47
N GLU A 61 3.97 -17.71 9.96
CA GLU A 61 3.60 -17.66 8.54
C GLU A 61 2.93 -16.35 8.11
N ARG A 62 2.61 -15.45 9.07
CA ARG A 62 2.00 -14.15 8.78
C ARG A 62 2.80 -13.39 7.72
N GLY A 63 2.12 -12.93 6.68
CA GLY A 63 2.68 -12.13 5.61
C GLY A 63 2.86 -10.66 6.00
N ILE A 64 3.32 -9.87 5.02
CA ILE A 64 3.65 -8.45 5.20
C ILE A 64 2.47 -7.62 5.72
N MET A 65 1.25 -7.84 5.23
CA MET A 65 0.08 -7.05 5.64
C MET A 65 -0.22 -7.17 7.13
N VAL A 66 -0.25 -8.40 7.66
CA VAL A 66 -0.53 -8.65 9.08
C VAL A 66 0.60 -8.12 9.95
N ARG A 67 1.86 -8.38 9.57
CA ARG A 67 3.03 -7.93 10.33
C ARG A 67 3.15 -6.41 10.38
N ALA A 68 2.84 -5.72 9.27
CA ALA A 68 2.85 -4.26 9.22
C ALA A 68 1.81 -3.67 10.19
N LEU A 69 0.59 -4.20 10.19
CA LEU A 69 -0.46 -3.74 11.10
C LEU A 69 -0.16 -4.10 12.56
N GLU A 70 0.41 -5.28 12.85
CA GLU A 70 0.88 -5.65 14.19
C GLU A 70 1.97 -4.69 14.70
N HIS A 71 2.93 -4.32 13.85
CA HIS A 71 3.96 -3.35 14.20
C HIS A 71 3.39 -1.95 14.42
N ILE A 72 2.47 -1.50 13.57
CA ILE A 72 1.81 -0.19 13.73
C ILE A 72 1.02 -0.16 15.04
N LEU A 73 0.15 -1.14 15.29
CA LEU A 73 -0.67 -1.20 16.50
C LEU A 73 0.18 -1.26 17.78
N SER A 74 1.32 -1.96 17.77
CA SER A 74 2.23 -2.00 18.92
C SER A 74 3.04 -0.71 19.13
N SER A 75 3.11 0.17 18.12
CA SER A 75 3.87 1.43 18.17
C SER A 75 3.00 2.67 18.40
N MET A 76 1.68 2.50 18.38
CA MET A 76 0.71 3.58 18.52
C MET A 76 0.35 3.88 19.97
N SER A 77 0.02 5.14 20.23
CA SER A 77 -0.63 5.57 21.47
C SER A 77 -2.16 5.44 21.33
N LEU A 78 -2.77 4.56 22.13
CA LEU A 78 -4.22 4.31 22.10
C LEU A 78 -5.07 5.54 22.44
N GLU A 79 -4.50 6.56 23.07
CA GLU A 79 -5.21 7.78 23.45
C GLU A 79 -5.23 8.85 22.35
N THR A 80 -4.26 8.82 21.43
CA THR A 80 -3.96 9.96 20.55
C THR A 80 -3.85 9.61 19.07
N ASP A 81 -3.60 8.34 18.78
CA ASP A 81 -3.31 7.86 17.44
C ASP A 81 -4.50 7.02 16.95
N SER A 82 -4.81 7.11 15.67
CA SER A 82 -5.86 6.31 15.03
C SER A 82 -5.31 5.66 13.75
N VAL A 83 -5.71 4.42 13.52
CA VAL A 83 -5.34 3.67 12.31
C VAL A 83 -6.58 3.09 11.66
N ALA A 84 -6.69 3.30 10.36
CA ALA A 84 -7.80 2.81 9.56
C ALA A 84 -7.31 2.19 8.27
N VAL A 85 -8.12 1.34 7.64
CA VAL A 85 -7.78 0.69 6.38
C VAL A 85 -8.84 0.87 5.32
N SER A 86 -8.37 0.94 4.08
CA SER A 86 -9.14 0.63 2.87
C SER A 86 -8.49 -0.58 2.20
N TYR A 87 -9.29 -1.52 1.70
CA TYR A 87 -8.77 -2.65 0.95
C TYR A 87 -9.46 -2.71 -0.40
N LEU A 88 -8.68 -2.62 -1.48
CA LEU A 88 -9.18 -2.38 -2.82
C LEU A 88 -8.63 -3.42 -3.78
N GLN A 89 -9.38 -3.70 -4.84
CA GLN A 89 -8.84 -4.34 -6.05
C GLN A 89 -8.90 -3.40 -7.25
N LEU A 90 -7.88 -3.47 -8.08
CA LEU A 90 -7.85 -2.84 -9.39
C LEU A 90 -7.89 -3.94 -10.46
N TYR A 91 -8.98 -3.96 -11.22
CA TYR A 91 -9.21 -4.92 -12.29
C TYR A 91 -9.76 -4.20 -13.51
N LEU A 92 -9.16 -4.41 -14.70
CA LEU A 92 -9.55 -3.74 -15.96
C LEU A 92 -9.71 -2.21 -15.82
N GLU A 93 -8.76 -1.53 -15.17
CA GLU A 93 -8.84 -0.09 -14.88
C GLU A 93 -10.12 0.32 -14.11
N SER A 94 -10.72 -0.59 -13.35
CA SER A 94 -11.83 -0.34 -12.43
C SER A 94 -11.38 -0.62 -11.00
N VAL A 95 -11.58 0.35 -10.11
CA VAL A 95 -11.27 0.23 -8.68
C VAL A 95 -12.52 -0.23 -7.95
N GLN A 96 -12.45 -1.37 -7.28
CA GLN A 96 -13.53 -1.90 -6.44
C GLN A 96 -13.06 -2.00 -4.99
N ASP A 97 -13.95 -1.68 -4.07
CA ASP A 97 -13.72 -1.85 -2.64
C ASP A 97 -13.97 -3.30 -2.22
N LEU A 98 -13.01 -3.89 -1.51
CA LEU A 98 -13.09 -5.26 -1.00
C LEU A 98 -13.74 -5.34 0.38
N LEU A 99 -13.89 -4.23 1.11
CA LEU A 99 -14.63 -4.16 2.37
C LEU A 99 -16.08 -3.69 2.17
N ALA A 100 -16.38 -3.06 1.04
CA ALA A 100 -17.70 -2.61 0.63
C ALA A 100 -17.96 -2.96 -0.87
N PRO A 101 -18.19 -4.23 -1.21
CA PRO A 101 -18.15 -4.75 -2.60
C PRO A 101 -19.18 -4.14 -3.55
N GLU A 102 -20.22 -3.48 -3.04
CA GLU A 102 -21.17 -2.68 -3.82
C GLU A 102 -20.55 -1.41 -4.42
N LYS A 103 -19.43 -0.93 -3.85
CA LYS A 103 -18.71 0.25 -4.30
C LYS A 103 -17.70 -0.12 -5.37
N THR A 104 -18.06 0.18 -6.61
CA THR A 104 -17.26 -0.15 -7.80
C THR A 104 -16.90 1.11 -8.58
N ASN A 105 -15.87 1.02 -9.42
CA ASN A 105 -15.31 2.11 -10.21
C ASN A 105 -15.05 3.39 -9.40
N ILE A 106 -14.42 3.23 -8.24
CA ILE A 106 -14.11 4.35 -7.33
C ILE A 106 -13.18 5.35 -8.06
N PRO A 107 -13.52 6.66 -8.06
CA PRO A 107 -12.70 7.66 -8.70
C PRO A 107 -11.41 7.92 -7.91
N ILE A 108 -10.32 8.16 -8.65
CA ILE A 108 -9.03 8.60 -8.08
C ILE A 108 -8.96 10.11 -8.23
N VAL A 109 -8.86 10.82 -7.11
CA VAL A 109 -8.77 12.28 -7.05
C VAL A 109 -7.38 12.66 -6.56
N GLU A 110 -6.74 13.60 -7.26
CA GLU A 110 -5.41 14.11 -6.93
C GLU A 110 -5.55 15.57 -6.53
N ASP A 111 -5.05 15.93 -5.35
CA ASP A 111 -4.99 17.34 -4.95
C ASP A 111 -3.98 18.07 -5.85
N PRO A 112 -4.39 19.17 -6.52
CA PRO A 112 -3.53 19.85 -7.47
C PRO A 112 -2.35 20.60 -6.82
N LYS A 113 -2.43 20.89 -5.52
CA LYS A 113 -1.42 21.63 -4.76
C LYS A 113 -0.46 20.69 -4.04
N THR A 114 -0.98 19.71 -3.32
CA THR A 114 -0.17 18.78 -2.51
C THR A 114 0.25 17.55 -3.30
N GLY A 115 -0.44 17.25 -4.41
CA GLY A 115 -0.26 16.01 -5.16
C GLY A 115 -0.93 14.80 -4.51
N GLU A 116 -1.56 14.98 -3.34
CA GLU A 116 -2.12 13.91 -2.53
C GLU A 116 -3.23 13.15 -3.26
N VAL A 117 -3.14 11.81 -3.23
CA VAL A 117 -4.14 10.93 -3.81
C VAL A 117 -5.20 10.56 -2.77
N SER A 118 -6.47 10.71 -3.17
CA SER A 118 -7.65 10.31 -2.39
C SER A 118 -8.63 9.49 -3.22
N LEU A 119 -9.38 8.63 -2.53
CA LEU A 119 -10.37 7.71 -3.08
C LEU A 119 -11.69 7.93 -2.34
N PRO A 120 -12.43 9.02 -2.62
CA PRO A 120 -13.57 9.46 -1.79
C PRO A 120 -14.73 8.45 -1.71
N GLY A 121 -14.79 7.48 -2.63
CA GLY A 121 -15.77 6.39 -2.58
C GLY A 121 -15.34 5.18 -1.76
N ALA A 122 -14.06 5.05 -1.40
CA ALA A 122 -13.56 3.91 -0.65
C ALA A 122 -14.02 3.96 0.82
N ALA A 123 -14.36 2.80 1.37
CA ALA A 123 -14.57 2.61 2.79
C ALA A 123 -13.24 2.78 3.53
N ILE A 124 -13.27 3.58 4.60
CA ILE A 124 -12.17 3.74 5.55
C ILE A 124 -12.67 3.16 6.86
N VAL A 125 -12.11 2.01 7.24
CA VAL A 125 -12.54 1.26 8.42
C VAL A 125 -11.49 1.36 9.51
N GLU A 126 -11.85 1.97 10.63
CA GLU A 126 -10.97 2.09 11.80
C GLU A 126 -10.69 0.72 12.43
N ILE A 127 -9.42 0.45 12.71
CA ILE A 127 -8.95 -0.80 13.30
C ILE A 127 -8.98 -0.66 14.83
N LYS A 128 -9.36 -1.74 15.50
CA LYS A 128 -9.46 -1.80 16.96
C LYS A 128 -8.29 -2.57 17.56
N ASP A 129 -8.00 -3.73 16.98
CA ASP A 129 -6.98 -4.67 17.43
C ASP A 129 -6.57 -5.59 16.27
N LEU A 130 -5.61 -6.47 16.55
CA LEU A 130 -5.09 -7.43 15.58
C LEU A 130 -6.13 -8.47 15.12
N GLU A 131 -7.12 -8.80 15.96
CA GLU A 131 -8.18 -9.72 15.56
C GLU A 131 -9.08 -9.08 14.50
N HIS A 132 -9.45 -7.81 14.70
CA HIS A 132 -10.20 -7.02 13.73
C HIS A 132 -9.43 -6.90 12.40
N VAL A 133 -8.11 -6.71 12.44
CA VAL A 133 -7.26 -6.74 11.23
C VAL A 133 -7.42 -8.06 10.47
N CYS A 134 -7.24 -9.19 11.14
CA CYS A 134 -7.35 -10.52 10.52
C CYS A 134 -8.75 -10.75 9.92
N GLN A 135 -9.80 -10.27 10.59
CA GLN A 135 -11.17 -10.34 10.08
C GLN A 135 -11.35 -9.49 8.82
N LEU A 136 -10.88 -8.24 8.80
CA LEU A 136 -10.99 -7.35 7.63
C LEU A 136 -10.22 -7.89 6.43
N LEU A 137 -9.00 -8.40 6.63
CA LEU A 137 -8.22 -9.01 5.55
C LEU A 137 -8.90 -10.27 5.00
N GLN A 138 -9.47 -11.11 5.88
CA GLN A 138 -10.23 -12.28 5.45
C GLN A 138 -11.50 -11.91 4.66
N ILE A 139 -12.24 -10.89 5.12
CA ILE A 139 -13.43 -10.36 4.42
C ILE A 139 -13.02 -9.88 3.03
N GLY A 140 -11.97 -9.05 2.95
CA GLY A 140 -11.48 -8.53 1.69
C GLY A 140 -11.04 -9.62 0.72
N GLU A 141 -10.35 -10.64 1.20
CA GLU A 141 -9.92 -11.76 0.35
C GLU A 141 -11.11 -12.61 -0.11
N THR A 142 -12.10 -12.84 0.74
CA THR A 142 -13.33 -13.54 0.37
C THR A 142 -14.10 -12.78 -0.71
N ASN A 143 -14.21 -11.45 -0.55
CA ASN A 143 -14.87 -10.58 -1.52
C ASN A 143 -14.07 -10.50 -2.84
N ARG A 144 -12.74 -10.49 -2.78
CA ARG A 144 -11.87 -10.57 -3.96
C ARG A 144 -12.12 -11.86 -4.73
N HIS A 145 -12.13 -13.01 -4.05
CA HIS A 145 -12.44 -14.29 -4.68
C HIS A 145 -13.83 -14.31 -5.33
N ALA A 146 -14.85 -13.84 -4.61
CA ALA A 146 -16.23 -13.78 -5.12
C ALA A 146 -16.36 -12.84 -6.32
N ALA A 147 -15.71 -11.67 -6.29
CA ALA A 147 -15.69 -10.73 -7.39
C ALA A 147 -15.01 -11.34 -8.62
N ASN A 148 -13.88 -12.04 -8.43
CA ASN A 148 -13.15 -12.68 -9.52
C ASN A 148 -13.96 -13.84 -10.13
N THR A 149 -14.62 -14.68 -9.32
CA THR A 149 -15.54 -15.70 -9.83
C THR A 149 -16.69 -15.08 -10.62
N LYS A 150 -17.29 -14.00 -10.12
CA LYS A 150 -18.36 -13.27 -10.84
C LYS A 150 -17.89 -12.70 -12.18
N MET A 151 -16.62 -12.32 -12.27
CA MET A 151 -16.00 -11.77 -13.48
C MET A 151 -15.35 -12.85 -14.37
N ASN A 152 -15.48 -14.14 -14.02
CA ASN A 152 -14.79 -15.26 -14.68
C ASN A 152 -13.28 -15.03 -14.83
N THR A 153 -12.66 -14.48 -13.78
CA THR A 153 -11.23 -14.20 -13.70
C THR A 153 -10.58 -14.87 -12.49
N GLU A 154 -9.26 -14.91 -12.48
CA GLU A 154 -8.44 -15.38 -11.38
C GLU A 154 -7.90 -14.20 -10.57
N SER A 155 -7.63 -14.40 -9.28
CA SER A 155 -7.00 -13.37 -8.43
C SER A 155 -5.63 -12.93 -8.93
N SER A 156 -4.95 -13.79 -9.70
CA SER A 156 -3.71 -13.49 -10.43
C SER A 156 -3.84 -12.32 -11.41
N ARG A 157 -5.05 -11.97 -11.83
CA ARG A 157 -5.31 -10.98 -12.89
C ARG A 157 -5.78 -9.62 -12.36
N SER A 158 -5.92 -9.46 -11.05
CA SER A 158 -6.25 -8.21 -10.37
C SER A 158 -5.13 -7.81 -9.40
N HIS A 159 -4.87 -6.50 -9.29
CA HIS A 159 -3.99 -5.98 -8.24
C HIS A 159 -4.79 -5.80 -6.97
N ALA A 160 -4.29 -6.28 -5.83
CA ALA A 160 -4.87 -6.01 -4.51
C ALA A 160 -4.03 -4.95 -3.78
N ILE A 161 -4.69 -3.94 -3.23
CA ILE A 161 -4.06 -2.77 -2.62
C ILE A 161 -4.68 -2.56 -1.24
N LEU A 162 -3.91 -2.84 -0.19
CA LEU A 162 -4.25 -2.43 1.17
C LEU A 162 -3.67 -1.04 1.43
N ILE A 163 -4.52 -0.10 1.81
CA ILE A 163 -4.13 1.26 2.21
C ILE A 163 -4.34 1.36 3.71
N ILE A 164 -3.27 1.61 4.44
CA ILE A 164 -3.30 1.85 5.88
C ILE A 164 -3.14 3.35 6.09
N HIS A 165 -4.16 3.97 6.66
CA HIS A 165 -4.20 5.38 7.02
C HIS A 165 -3.81 5.50 8.49
N LEU A 166 -2.71 6.20 8.75
CA LEU A 166 -2.22 6.45 10.10
C LEU A 166 -2.33 7.94 10.41
N GLN A 167 -2.94 8.24 11.55
CA GLN A 167 -2.97 9.58 12.11
C GLN A 167 -2.38 9.53 13.52
N ARG A 168 -1.38 10.37 13.79
CA ARG A 168 -0.71 10.45 15.11
C ARG A 168 -0.75 11.86 15.64
N SER A 169 -1.00 12.03 16.93
CA SER A 169 -0.96 13.36 17.55
C SER A 169 0.33 13.52 18.35
N LEU A 170 1.21 14.41 17.90
CA LEU A 170 2.42 14.75 18.61
C LEU A 170 2.10 15.78 19.71
N LYS A 171 2.34 15.39 20.97
CA LYS A 171 2.43 16.34 22.08
C LYS A 171 3.78 17.05 21.93
N ILE A 172 3.77 18.33 21.59
CA ILE A 172 4.98 19.16 21.62
C ILE A 172 5.39 19.23 23.09
N LYS A 173 6.48 18.56 23.47
CA LYS A 173 7.08 18.76 24.78
C LYS A 173 7.73 20.15 24.77
N GLU A 174 7.32 21.02 25.67
CA GLU A 174 7.96 22.31 25.97
C GLU A 174 9.38 22.10 26.52
N GLU A 175 10.31 21.59 25.72
CA GLU A 175 11.73 21.48 26.09
C GLU A 175 12.61 21.98 24.94
N THR A 176 12.36 23.21 24.51
CA THR A 176 13.41 24.04 23.93
C THR A 176 13.26 25.44 24.49
N THR A 177 13.66 25.60 25.75
CA THR A 177 13.95 26.91 26.34
C THR A 177 15.14 27.52 25.63
N VAL A 178 14.92 28.10 24.45
CA VAL A 178 15.83 29.10 23.91
C VAL A 178 15.48 30.39 24.65
N SER A 179 16.27 30.69 25.68
CA SER A 179 16.20 31.97 26.40
C SER A 179 16.54 33.12 25.45
N ILE A 180 15.51 33.74 24.88
CA ILE A 180 15.60 35.06 24.26
C ILE A 180 14.92 36.03 25.23
N PRO A 181 15.65 37.00 25.82
CA PRO A 181 15.05 38.00 26.67
C PRO A 181 14.51 39.14 25.79
N SER A 182 13.20 39.24 25.63
CA SER A 182 12.58 40.50 25.20
C SER A 182 11.10 40.54 25.54
N ASP A 183 10.76 41.54 26.36
CA ASP A 183 9.43 41.94 26.79
C ASP A 183 8.46 42.11 25.61
N THR A 184 7.54 41.17 25.43
CA THR A 184 6.22 41.38 24.79
C THR A 184 5.44 40.07 24.90
N GLU A 185 4.61 39.97 25.94
CA GLU A 185 3.67 38.88 26.13
C GLU A 185 2.58 38.92 25.04
N HIS A 186 2.85 38.28 23.91
CA HIS A 186 1.84 37.72 23.03
C HIS A 186 1.87 36.21 23.19
N THR A 187 1.19 35.71 24.23
CA THR A 187 0.81 34.30 24.33
C THR A 187 -0.07 33.95 23.14
N LEU A 188 0.50 33.27 22.14
CA LEU A 188 -0.25 32.56 21.12
C LEU A 188 -1.18 31.54 21.81
N PRO A 189 -2.41 31.35 21.33
CA PRO A 189 -3.34 30.42 21.96
C PRO A 189 -2.84 28.97 21.81
N GLY A 190 -2.40 28.41 22.95
CA GLY A 190 -2.49 27.02 23.42
C GLY A 190 -2.25 25.86 22.47
N ASP A 191 -1.20 25.07 22.75
CA ASP A 191 -1.15 23.59 22.75
C ASP A 191 -2.06 22.83 21.77
N LEU A 192 -2.13 23.23 20.50
CA LEU A 192 -2.77 22.41 19.48
C LEU A 192 -1.82 21.25 19.14
N PRO A 193 -2.21 19.98 19.40
CA PRO A 193 -1.35 18.85 19.08
C PRO A 193 -1.10 18.82 17.57
N LEU A 194 0.18 18.71 17.17
CA LEU A 194 0.54 18.56 15.78
C LEU A 194 0.08 17.18 15.31
N VAL A 195 -0.88 17.14 14.38
CA VAL A 195 -1.41 15.89 13.83
C VAL A 195 -0.62 15.52 12.57
N LEU A 196 0.12 14.41 12.65
CA LEU A 196 0.78 13.78 11.50
C LEU A 196 -0.19 12.82 10.82
N LYS A 197 -0.24 12.87 9.48
CA LYS A 197 -1.01 11.96 8.66
C LYS A 197 -0.08 11.28 7.66
N SER A 198 -0.12 9.96 7.61
CA SER A 198 0.67 9.14 6.70
C SER A 198 -0.14 7.99 6.12
N LYS A 199 0.30 7.50 4.96
CA LYS A 199 -0.29 6.35 4.25
C LYS A 199 0.77 5.29 4.02
N LEU A 200 0.46 4.04 4.37
CA LEU A 200 1.20 2.86 3.94
C LEU A 200 0.38 2.09 2.90
N LEU A 201 0.92 1.94 1.69
CA LEU A 201 0.34 1.11 0.64
C LEU A 201 1.06 -0.23 0.58
N ILE A 202 0.33 -1.33 0.72
CA ILE A 202 0.85 -2.69 0.52
C ILE A 202 0.12 -3.30 -0.67
N VAL A 203 0.87 -3.63 -1.72
CA VAL A 203 0.32 -4.01 -3.02
C VAL A 203 0.75 -5.42 -3.41
N ASP A 204 -0.23 -6.29 -3.66
CA ASP A 204 -0.06 -7.57 -4.35
C ASP A 204 -0.41 -7.36 -5.84
N LEU A 205 0.62 -7.21 -6.68
CA LEU A 205 0.41 -6.93 -8.10
C LEU A 205 -0.09 -8.18 -8.83
N ALA A 206 -0.83 -7.96 -9.91
CA ALA A 206 -1.20 -9.03 -10.84
C ALA A 206 0.04 -9.75 -11.42
N GLY A 207 -0.16 -10.98 -11.88
CA GLY A 207 0.84 -11.80 -12.55
C GLY A 207 1.50 -11.07 -13.71
N SER A 208 2.83 -11.12 -13.76
CA SER A 208 3.63 -10.48 -14.82
C SER A 208 3.81 -11.33 -16.07
N GLU A 209 3.23 -12.53 -16.11
CA GLU A 209 3.33 -13.43 -17.26
C GLU A 209 2.69 -12.81 -18.52
N ARG A 210 3.34 -13.04 -19.66
CA ARG A 210 2.78 -12.68 -20.95
C ARG A 210 1.77 -13.74 -21.34
N ILE A 211 0.51 -13.35 -21.50
CA ILE A 211 -0.50 -14.23 -22.08
C ILE A 211 -0.17 -14.36 -23.58
N ASP A 212 0.22 -15.56 -24.00
CA ASP A 212 0.42 -15.87 -25.41
C ASP A 212 -0.88 -15.71 -26.19
N LYS A 213 -0.80 -15.03 -27.35
CA LYS A 213 -1.96 -14.66 -28.19
C LYS A 213 -2.67 -15.85 -28.85
N SER A 214 -2.33 -17.10 -28.51
CA SER A 214 -2.86 -18.28 -29.17
C SER A 214 -4.18 -18.72 -28.54
N GLY A 215 -5.31 -18.28 -29.11
CA GLY A 215 -6.60 -18.95 -28.97
C GLY A 215 -7.53 -18.47 -27.87
N SER A 216 -7.23 -17.35 -27.20
CA SER A 216 -8.09 -16.81 -26.14
C SER A 216 -9.21 -15.91 -26.69
N GLU A 217 -10.42 -16.09 -26.16
CA GLU A 217 -11.62 -15.31 -26.50
C GLU A 217 -11.44 -13.82 -26.13
N GLY A 218 -12.17 -12.90 -26.76
CA GLY A 218 -11.94 -11.45 -26.70
C GLY A 218 -11.81 -10.84 -25.28
N HIS A 219 -12.52 -11.37 -24.28
CA HIS A 219 -12.45 -10.92 -22.88
C HIS A 219 -11.06 -11.15 -22.25
N MET A 220 -10.44 -12.31 -22.53
CA MET A 220 -9.10 -12.63 -22.01
C MET A 220 -8.02 -11.77 -22.65
N ILE A 221 -8.21 -11.34 -23.90
CA ILE A 221 -7.29 -10.42 -24.60
C ILE A 221 -7.34 -9.03 -23.97
N GLU A 222 -8.53 -8.52 -23.68
CA GLU A 222 -8.73 -7.23 -23.03
C GLU A 222 -8.12 -7.21 -21.63
N GLU A 223 -8.30 -8.29 -20.87
CA GLU A 223 -7.70 -8.49 -19.56
C GLU A 223 -6.17 -8.50 -19.60
N ALA A 224 -5.58 -9.29 -20.48
CA ALA A 224 -4.14 -9.31 -20.70
C ALA A 224 -3.61 -7.91 -21.03
N LYS A 225 -4.35 -7.13 -21.84
CA LYS A 225 -3.96 -5.78 -22.22
C LYS A 225 -3.92 -4.84 -21.02
N PHE A 226 -4.91 -4.86 -20.13
CA PHE A 226 -4.97 -3.96 -18.98
C PHE A 226 -3.97 -4.34 -17.87
N ILE A 227 -3.74 -5.64 -17.63
CA ILE A 227 -2.67 -6.08 -16.72
C ILE A 227 -1.32 -5.57 -17.23
N ASN A 228 -1.02 -5.79 -18.52
CA ASN A 228 0.23 -5.31 -19.11
C ASN A 228 0.32 -3.78 -19.13
N LEU A 229 -0.80 -3.07 -19.32
CA LEU A 229 -0.83 -1.61 -19.26
C LEU A 229 -0.38 -1.11 -17.88
N SER A 230 -1.01 -1.59 -16.81
CA SER A 230 -0.71 -1.17 -15.44
C SER A 230 0.74 -1.50 -15.04
N LEU A 231 1.23 -2.71 -15.31
CA LEU A 231 2.60 -3.12 -15.00
C LEU A 231 3.65 -2.39 -15.86
N SER A 232 3.37 -2.18 -17.16
CA SER A 232 4.28 -1.41 -18.03
C SER A 232 4.35 0.05 -17.61
N SER A 233 3.22 0.64 -17.21
CA SER A 233 3.16 2.02 -16.72
C SER A 233 3.92 2.17 -15.41
N LEU A 234 3.80 1.18 -14.50
CA LEU A 234 4.58 1.13 -13.28
C LEU A 234 6.09 1.06 -13.58
N GLY A 235 6.50 0.19 -14.51
CA GLY A 235 7.90 0.10 -14.95
C GLY A 235 8.45 1.44 -15.49
N LYS A 236 7.65 2.18 -16.28
CA LYS A 236 8.03 3.53 -16.73
C LYS A 236 8.20 4.50 -15.56
N CYS A 237 7.32 4.46 -14.56
CA CYS A 237 7.41 5.33 -13.38
C CYS A 237 8.67 5.03 -12.57
N ILE A 238 8.98 3.76 -12.35
CA ILE A 238 10.17 3.32 -11.61
C ILE A 238 11.45 3.74 -12.36
N ASN A 239 11.50 3.54 -13.68
CA ASN A 239 12.65 3.96 -14.49
C ASN A 239 12.84 5.49 -14.45
N ALA A 240 11.75 6.25 -14.61
CA ALA A 240 11.80 7.70 -14.52
C ALA A 240 12.31 8.18 -13.14
N LEU A 241 11.92 7.49 -12.06
CA LEU A 241 12.41 7.78 -10.71
C LEU A 241 13.90 7.46 -10.56
N ALA A 242 14.35 6.29 -11.04
CA ALA A 242 15.75 5.88 -10.99
C ALA A 242 16.67 6.83 -11.81
N GLU A 243 16.16 7.39 -12.90
CA GLU A 243 16.86 8.35 -13.75
C GLU A 243 16.80 9.80 -13.22
N ASN A 244 16.17 10.04 -12.05
CA ASN A 244 15.89 11.37 -11.50
C ASN A 244 15.19 12.30 -12.52
N SER A 245 14.28 11.74 -13.31
CA SER A 245 13.49 12.50 -14.28
C SER A 245 12.65 13.56 -13.59
N SER A 246 12.62 14.77 -14.17
CA SER A 246 11.76 15.87 -13.70
C SER A 246 10.26 15.56 -13.76
N HIS A 247 9.86 14.58 -14.58
CA HIS A 247 8.48 14.17 -14.75
C HIS A 247 8.34 12.65 -14.68
N ILE A 248 7.47 12.18 -13.78
CA ILE A 248 7.10 10.77 -13.61
C ILE A 248 5.69 10.56 -14.20
N PRO A 249 5.52 9.67 -15.20
CA PRO A 249 4.26 9.50 -15.94
C PRO A 249 3.20 8.71 -15.15
N THR A 250 2.82 9.20 -13.97
CA THR A 250 1.88 8.54 -13.06
C THR A 250 0.46 8.45 -13.62
N ARG A 251 0.13 9.20 -14.68
CA ARG A 251 -1.20 9.25 -15.29
C ARG A 251 -1.49 8.16 -16.32
N ASP A 252 -0.49 7.34 -16.68
CA ASP A 252 -0.60 6.31 -17.72
C ASP A 252 -1.57 5.16 -17.36
N SER A 253 -1.81 4.91 -16.06
CA SER A 253 -2.76 3.90 -15.57
C SER A 253 -3.37 4.30 -14.23
N LYS A 254 -4.53 3.73 -13.86
CA LYS A 254 -5.10 3.93 -12.51
C LYS A 254 -4.17 3.43 -11.41
N LEU A 255 -3.41 2.35 -11.63
CA LEU A 255 -2.43 1.85 -10.67
C LEU A 255 -1.38 2.92 -10.34
N THR A 256 -0.74 3.48 -11.36
CA THR A 256 0.29 4.50 -11.18
C THR A 256 -0.27 5.81 -10.62
N ARG A 257 -1.55 6.12 -10.90
CA ARG A 257 -2.24 7.27 -10.29
C ARG A 257 -2.49 7.04 -8.80
N MET A 258 -2.91 5.84 -8.39
CA MET A 258 -3.04 5.47 -6.98
C MET A 258 -1.70 5.53 -6.25
N LEU A 259 -0.62 5.13 -6.93
CA LEU A 259 0.72 5.11 -6.39
C LEU A 259 1.43 6.46 -6.46
N ARG A 260 0.81 7.52 -6.99
CA ARG A 260 1.47 8.82 -7.21
C ARG A 260 2.15 9.37 -5.96
N ASP A 261 1.50 9.24 -4.80
CA ASP A 261 2.05 9.65 -3.50
C ASP A 261 3.33 8.90 -3.12
N SER A 262 3.55 7.71 -3.69
CA SER A 262 4.71 6.85 -3.41
C SER A 262 5.99 7.30 -4.11
N PHE A 263 5.88 8.08 -5.19
CA PHE A 263 7.01 8.40 -6.08
C PHE A 263 7.64 9.77 -5.84
N GLY A 264 7.28 10.47 -4.76
CA GLY A 264 7.74 11.83 -4.48
C GLY A 264 8.43 11.99 -3.12
N GLY A 265 9.43 12.87 -3.06
CA GLY A 265 10.00 13.37 -1.80
C GLY A 265 10.74 12.32 -0.97
N ALA A 266 10.54 12.37 0.36
CA ALA A 266 11.17 11.49 1.34
C ALA A 266 10.44 10.15 1.55
N ASN A 267 9.48 9.82 0.68
CA ASN A 267 8.66 8.61 0.82
C ASN A 267 9.46 7.36 0.43
N LEU A 268 9.30 6.28 1.20
CA LEU A 268 10.03 5.04 0.99
C LEU A 268 9.20 4.06 0.13
N CYS A 269 9.77 3.55 -0.96
CA CYS A 269 9.11 2.64 -1.88
C CYS A 269 9.97 1.39 -2.13
N TYR A 270 9.47 0.21 -1.78
CA TYR A 270 10.14 -1.07 -1.99
C TYR A 270 9.36 -1.96 -2.98
N LEU A 271 10.08 -2.56 -3.93
CA LEU A 271 9.54 -3.53 -4.87
C LEU A 271 10.19 -4.89 -4.62
N LEU A 272 9.43 -5.83 -4.06
CA LEU A 272 9.84 -7.23 -3.90
C LEU A 272 9.54 -8.01 -5.17
N THR A 273 10.59 -8.56 -5.80
CA THR A 273 10.44 -9.44 -6.98
C THR A 273 10.46 -10.90 -6.56
N LEU A 274 9.45 -11.66 -6.98
CA LEU A 274 9.29 -13.09 -6.69
C LEU A 274 9.33 -13.92 -7.98
N SER A 275 10.19 -14.93 -8.00
CA SER A 275 10.48 -15.79 -9.15
C SER A 275 10.39 -17.26 -8.79
#